data_AF-A0A4R3UNR4-F1
#
_entry.id   AF-A0A4R3UNR4-F1
#
_cell.length_a   1.000
_cell.length_b   1.000
_cell.length_c   1.000
_cell.angle_alpha   90.00
_cell.angle_beta   90.00
_cell.angle_gamma   90.00
#
_symmetry.space_group_name_H-M   'P 1'
#
loop_
_entity.id
_entity.type
_entity.pdbx_description
1 polymer ?
#
loop_
_entity_poly.entity_id
_entity_poly.type
_entity_poly.pdbx_seq_one_letter_code
_entity_poly.pdbx_strand_id
1 'polypeptide(L)'
;MTTTATHPSIDSWRFFRFAAPQPFFQLAGRLAPWFALLALALAAIGLWIGFFVAPTDAQQGEVYRIIFIHVPAAWMSMFIYLIMAFWSIIGLSFNTRLSFLLGQALAPTGAMFCIVALWTGALWGRPTWGAYWVWDARITSQLLLLFLYLGFIALTRAIETPRRADRTGAMIAIIGSLNIPIIYLSVKWWNTLHQGASVSLTKAPSMAGTMLLGMLIMALAAWAYTIAVTLWRVRPMILERERHAGWARDYLSRIADETTRFAAPIPGKGD
;
A
#
# COMPACT_ATOMS: atom_id res chain seq x y z
N MET A 1 19.60 6.23 -55.62
CA MET A 1 19.50 6.63 -54.20
C MET A 1 18.21 6.05 -53.65
N THR A 2 18.30 4.91 -52.98
CA THR A 2 17.15 4.22 -52.39
C THR A 2 17.31 4.30 -50.88
N THR A 3 16.46 5.10 -50.24
CA THR A 3 16.39 5.29 -48.80
C THR A 3 15.81 4.04 -48.15
N THR A 4 16.63 3.31 -47.41
CA THR A 4 16.21 2.21 -46.53
C THR A 4 15.50 2.81 -45.31
N ALA A 5 14.18 2.60 -45.23
CA ALA A 5 13.41 2.90 -44.03
C ALA A 5 13.83 1.93 -42.91
N THR A 6 14.30 2.48 -41.79
CA THR A 6 14.59 1.72 -40.58
C THR A 6 13.28 1.31 -39.91
N HIS A 7 12.99 0.00 -39.89
CA HIS A 7 11.90 -0.54 -39.07
C HIS A 7 12.19 -0.26 -37.59
N PRO A 8 11.25 0.30 -36.82
CA PRO A 8 11.41 0.44 -35.38
C PRO A 8 11.50 -0.96 -34.73
N SER A 9 12.47 -1.14 -33.84
CA SER A 9 12.77 -2.42 -33.20
C SER A 9 11.59 -2.98 -32.39
N ILE A 10 11.42 -4.30 -32.49
CA ILE A 10 10.30 -5.11 -31.99
C ILE A 10 10.19 -5.12 -30.44
N ASP A 11 11.16 -4.54 -29.72
CA ASP A 11 11.24 -4.61 -28.25
C ASP A 11 10.36 -3.60 -27.51
N SER A 12 9.99 -2.47 -28.13
CA SER A 12 9.18 -1.42 -27.48
C SER A 12 7.75 -1.89 -27.13
N TRP A 13 7.23 -2.88 -27.84
CA TRP A 13 5.86 -3.40 -27.65
C TRP A 13 5.71 -4.30 -26.41
N ARG A 14 6.80 -4.92 -25.90
CA ARG A 14 6.72 -5.83 -24.74
C ARG A 14 6.55 -5.10 -23.41
N PHE A 15 7.10 -3.88 -23.29
CA PHE A 15 7.08 -3.12 -22.04
C PHE A 15 5.67 -2.65 -21.63
N PHE A 16 4.80 -2.33 -22.60
CA PHE A 16 3.44 -1.84 -22.31
C PHE A 16 2.40 -2.95 -22.20
N ARG A 17 2.78 -4.23 -22.33
CA ARG A 17 1.83 -5.36 -22.27
C ARG A 17 1.00 -5.36 -20.99
N PHE A 18 1.61 -5.05 -19.85
CA PHE A 18 0.93 -5.02 -18.55
C PHE A 18 0.27 -3.68 -18.22
N ALA A 19 0.37 -2.67 -19.10
CA ALA A 19 -0.43 -1.45 -18.98
C ALA A 19 -1.90 -1.70 -19.36
N ALA A 20 -2.18 -2.77 -20.12
CA ALA A 20 -3.53 -3.17 -20.48
C ALA A 20 -4.23 -3.94 -19.33
N PRO A 21 -5.54 -3.72 -19.08
CA PRO A 21 -6.26 -4.34 -17.97
C PRO A 21 -6.27 -5.87 -17.98
N GLN A 22 -6.45 -6.50 -19.14
CA GLN A 22 -6.58 -7.98 -19.23
C GLN A 22 -5.27 -8.72 -18.90
N PRO A 23 -4.10 -8.40 -19.50
CA PRO A 23 -2.83 -9.01 -19.12
C PRO A 23 -2.47 -8.75 -17.65
N PHE A 24 -2.74 -7.54 -17.15
CA PHE A 24 -2.50 -7.19 -15.76
C PHE A 24 -3.40 -7.97 -14.80
N PHE A 25 -4.68 -8.14 -15.12
CA PHE A 25 -5.63 -8.91 -14.31
C PHE A 25 -5.14 -10.34 -14.05
N GLN A 26 -4.63 -11.00 -15.09
CA GLN A 26 -4.08 -12.36 -14.98
C GLN A 26 -2.79 -12.39 -14.15
N LEU A 27 -1.91 -11.42 -14.37
CA LEU A 27 -0.67 -11.29 -13.59
C LEU A 27 -0.97 -11.07 -12.11
N ALA A 28 -1.89 -10.14 -11.79
CA ALA A 28 -2.31 -9.84 -10.43
C ALA A 28 -2.86 -11.07 -9.73
N GLY A 29 -3.68 -11.89 -10.42
CA GLY A 29 -4.22 -13.13 -9.85
C GLY A 29 -3.16 -14.16 -9.51
N ARG A 30 -2.10 -14.26 -10.33
CA ARG A 30 -0.98 -15.19 -10.09
C ARG A 30 -0.05 -14.71 -8.99
N LEU A 31 0.28 -13.42 -8.95
CA LEU A 31 1.27 -12.87 -8.01
C LEU A 31 0.72 -12.64 -6.61
N ALA A 32 -0.56 -12.26 -6.47
CA ALA A 32 -1.16 -11.93 -5.18
C ALA A 32 -0.95 -13.01 -4.09
N PRO A 33 -1.20 -14.32 -4.32
CA PRO A 33 -0.98 -15.34 -3.29
C PRO A 33 0.50 -15.49 -2.90
N TRP A 34 1.43 -15.35 -3.84
CA TRP A 34 2.87 -15.43 -3.53
C TRP A 34 3.33 -14.26 -2.65
N PHE A 35 2.88 -13.05 -2.95
CA PHE A 35 3.14 -11.89 -2.09
C PHE A 35 2.47 -12.03 -0.72
N ALA A 36 1.30 -12.67 -0.63
CA ALA A 36 0.64 -12.92 0.65
C ALA A 36 1.43 -13.94 1.50
N LEU A 37 1.90 -15.04 0.90
CA LEU A 37 2.76 -16.01 1.57
C LEU A 37 4.08 -15.39 2.01
N LEU A 38 4.70 -14.58 1.14
CA LEU A 38 5.93 -13.85 1.47
C LEU A 38 5.69 -12.87 2.63
N ALA A 39 4.58 -12.14 2.62
CA ALA A 39 4.21 -11.23 3.70
C ALA A 39 4.06 -11.96 5.04
N LEU A 40 3.37 -13.10 5.03
CA LEU A 40 3.18 -13.92 6.22
C LEU A 40 4.51 -14.47 6.77
N ALA A 41 5.35 -15.00 5.89
CA ALA A 41 6.66 -15.53 6.27
C ALA A 41 7.57 -14.44 6.83
N LEU A 42 7.67 -13.29 6.16
CA LEU A 42 8.48 -12.16 6.62
C LEU A 42 7.93 -11.56 7.91
N ALA A 43 6.61 -11.47 8.07
CA ALA A 43 6.00 -10.99 9.31
C ALA A 43 6.32 -11.93 10.47
N ALA A 44 6.20 -13.25 10.28
CA ALA A 44 6.55 -14.23 11.31
C ALA A 44 8.03 -14.13 11.72
N ILE A 45 8.94 -14.03 10.76
CA ILE A 45 10.39 -13.89 11.01
C ILE A 45 10.69 -12.55 11.69
N GLY A 46 10.14 -11.45 11.19
CA GLY A 46 10.38 -10.11 11.71
C GLY A 46 9.87 -9.93 13.13
N LEU A 47 8.67 -10.46 13.43
CA LEU A 47 8.11 -10.49 14.78
C LEU A 47 8.94 -11.40 15.70
N TRP A 48 9.36 -12.58 15.22
CA TRP A 48 10.21 -13.47 16.01
C TRP A 48 11.53 -12.77 16.41
N ILE A 49 12.20 -12.16 15.44
CA ILE A 49 13.43 -11.39 15.70
C ILE A 49 13.14 -10.24 16.66
N GLY A 50 12.08 -9.47 16.42
CA GLY A 50 11.77 -8.29 17.21
C GLY A 50 11.36 -8.58 18.65
N PHE A 51 10.64 -9.67 18.91
CA PHE A 51 10.13 -10.00 20.25
C PHE A 51 11.02 -10.95 21.05
N PHE A 52 11.79 -11.83 20.39
CA PHE A 52 12.53 -12.89 21.09
C PHE A 52 14.05 -12.82 20.91
N VAL A 53 14.55 -12.23 19.82
CA VAL A 53 15.99 -12.22 19.51
C VAL A 53 16.64 -10.86 19.80
N ALA A 54 15.94 -9.77 19.48
CA ALA A 54 16.46 -8.43 19.63
C ALA A 54 16.60 -8.08 21.13
N PRO A 55 17.75 -7.51 21.55
CA PRO A 55 17.99 -7.15 22.94
C PRO A 55 17.04 -6.03 23.38
N THR A 56 16.86 -5.89 24.68
CA THR A 56 16.13 -4.77 25.27
C THR A 56 16.84 -3.44 24.98
N ASP A 57 16.08 -2.38 24.71
CA ASP A 57 16.67 -1.04 24.52
C ASP A 57 17.17 -0.47 25.86
N ALA A 58 18.34 0.18 25.84
CA ALA A 58 18.98 0.68 27.05
C ALA A 58 18.22 1.84 27.73
N GLN A 59 17.46 2.63 26.97
CA GLN A 59 16.72 3.79 27.48
C GLN A 59 15.23 3.48 27.66
N GLN A 60 14.64 2.77 26.69
CA GLN A 60 13.20 2.53 26.63
C GLN A 60 12.77 1.18 27.21
N GLY A 61 13.71 0.33 27.64
CA GLY A 61 13.39 -0.99 28.16
C GLY A 61 12.64 -1.82 27.11
N GLU A 62 11.71 -2.68 27.54
CA GLU A 62 10.93 -3.55 26.65
C GLU A 62 9.90 -2.80 25.78
N VAL A 63 9.56 -1.56 26.13
CA VAL A 63 8.58 -0.74 25.41
C VAL A 63 8.98 -0.49 23.97
N TYR A 64 10.30 -0.43 23.68
CA TYR A 64 10.82 -0.15 22.35
C TYR A 64 10.30 -1.15 21.29
N ARG A 65 9.94 -2.38 21.68
CA ARG A 65 9.55 -3.45 20.74
C ARG A 65 8.33 -3.06 19.89
N ILE A 66 7.55 -2.07 20.31
CA ILE A 66 6.49 -1.48 19.49
C ILE A 66 7.03 -0.90 18.16
N ILE A 67 8.31 -0.53 18.09
CA ILE A 67 8.98 -0.01 16.88
C ILE A 67 8.88 -0.98 15.70
N PHE A 68 8.90 -2.30 15.96
CA PHE A 68 8.83 -3.34 14.93
C PHE A 68 7.49 -3.34 14.17
N ILE A 69 6.45 -2.75 14.76
CA ILE A 69 5.13 -2.58 14.14
C ILE A 69 4.93 -1.12 13.73
N HIS A 70 5.21 -0.19 14.65
CA HIS A 70 4.96 1.23 14.49
C HIS A 70 5.74 1.83 13.30
N VAL A 71 7.05 1.60 13.21
CA VAL A 71 7.88 2.24 12.17
C VAL A 71 7.53 1.75 10.77
N PRO A 72 7.40 0.42 10.52
CA PRO A 72 6.88 -0.08 9.25
C PRO A 72 5.51 0.51 8.90
N ALA A 73 4.58 0.58 9.85
CA ALA A 73 3.26 1.17 9.61
C ALA A 73 3.34 2.66 9.26
N ALA A 74 4.14 3.45 10.00
CA ALA A 74 4.33 4.87 9.74
C ALA A 74 4.93 5.09 8.33
N TRP A 75 5.98 4.35 7.97
CA TRP A 75 6.57 4.41 6.63
C TRP A 75 5.57 4.04 5.55
N MET A 76 4.89 2.91 5.68
CA MET A 76 3.93 2.46 4.67
C MET A 76 2.76 3.44 4.51
N SER A 77 2.28 4.06 5.58
CA SER A 77 1.23 5.07 5.50
C SER A 77 1.63 6.26 4.60
N MET A 78 2.88 6.71 4.66
CA MET A 78 3.39 7.80 3.84
C MET A 78 3.72 7.34 2.42
N PHE A 79 4.45 6.23 2.27
CA PHE A 79 4.87 5.71 0.96
C PHE A 79 3.68 5.32 0.09
N ILE A 80 2.65 4.69 0.65
CA ILE A 80 1.45 4.33 -0.12
C ILE A 80 0.77 5.58 -0.67
N TYR A 81 0.74 6.68 0.09
CA TYR A 81 0.11 7.93 -0.38
C TYR A 81 0.92 8.54 -1.53
N LEU A 82 2.25 8.49 -1.45
CA LEU A 82 3.12 8.89 -2.56
C LEU A 82 2.92 8.00 -3.80
N ILE A 83 2.75 6.69 -3.63
CA ILE A 83 2.45 5.77 -4.74
C ILE A 83 1.08 6.07 -5.35
N MET A 84 0.08 6.40 -4.54
CA MET A 84 -1.22 6.85 -5.05
C MET A 84 -1.09 8.14 -5.86
N ALA A 85 -0.31 9.12 -5.39
CA ALA A 85 -0.03 10.35 -6.11
C ALA A 85 0.71 10.06 -7.43
N PHE A 86 1.70 9.16 -7.41
CA PHE A 86 2.40 8.69 -8.61
C PHE A 86 1.43 8.10 -9.63
N TRP A 87 0.58 7.14 -9.23
CA TRP A 87 -0.43 6.57 -10.13
C TRP A 87 -1.45 7.60 -10.62
N SER A 88 -1.78 8.58 -9.79
CA SER A 88 -2.65 9.71 -10.18
C SER A 88 -2.01 10.55 -11.28
N ILE A 89 -0.72 10.85 -11.18
CA ILE A 89 0.05 11.58 -12.21
C ILE A 89 0.09 10.75 -13.50
N ILE A 90 0.48 9.47 -13.44
CA ILE A 90 0.51 8.59 -14.62
C ILE A 90 -0.88 8.46 -15.26
N GLY A 91 -1.92 8.33 -14.44
CA GLY A 91 -3.31 8.29 -14.87
C GLY A 91 -3.74 9.55 -15.63
N LEU A 92 -3.38 10.73 -15.12
CA LEU A 92 -3.71 12.01 -15.76
C LEU A 92 -2.86 12.27 -17.01
N SER A 93 -1.56 12.01 -16.97
CA SER A 93 -0.63 12.24 -18.08
C SER A 93 -0.90 11.34 -19.27
N PHE A 94 -1.17 10.05 -19.02
CA PHE A 94 -1.36 9.05 -20.09
C PHE A 94 -2.81 8.61 -20.27
N ASN A 95 -3.76 9.22 -19.52
CA ASN A 95 -5.18 8.89 -19.54
C ASN A 95 -5.44 7.37 -19.34
N THR A 96 -4.65 6.74 -18.46
CA THR A 96 -4.68 5.29 -18.21
C THR A 96 -5.66 4.92 -17.11
N ARG A 97 -6.68 4.12 -17.43
CA ARG A 97 -7.71 3.67 -16.46
C ARG A 97 -7.10 2.85 -15.32
N LEU A 98 -6.17 1.96 -15.64
CA LEU A 98 -5.55 1.05 -14.68
C LEU A 98 -4.83 1.80 -13.55
N SER A 99 -4.18 2.92 -13.86
CA SER A 99 -3.47 3.74 -12.87
C SER A 99 -4.42 4.28 -11.80
N PHE A 100 -5.59 4.78 -12.19
CA PHE A 100 -6.59 5.23 -11.21
C PHE A 100 -7.13 4.08 -10.36
N LEU A 101 -7.37 2.91 -10.96
CA LEU A 101 -7.79 1.71 -10.21
C LEU A 101 -6.73 1.27 -9.21
N LEU A 102 -5.44 1.33 -9.54
CA LEU A 102 -4.34 1.03 -8.62
C LEU A 102 -4.28 2.02 -7.46
N GLY A 103 -4.42 3.32 -7.75
CA GLY A 103 -4.51 4.35 -6.71
C GLY A 103 -5.67 4.11 -5.74
N GLN A 104 -6.86 3.80 -6.26
CA GLN A 104 -8.02 3.48 -5.43
C GLN A 104 -7.86 2.16 -4.66
N ALA A 105 -7.24 1.15 -5.26
CA ALA A 105 -6.97 -0.12 -4.60
C ALA A 105 -5.92 -0.01 -3.49
N LEU A 106 -5.03 0.99 -3.52
CA LEU A 106 -4.04 1.26 -2.47
C LEU A 106 -4.63 1.98 -1.25
N ALA A 107 -5.60 2.87 -1.47
CA ALA A 107 -6.09 3.79 -0.44
C ALA A 107 -6.54 3.12 0.88
N PRO A 108 -7.32 2.02 0.88
CA PRO A 108 -7.73 1.38 2.13
C PRO A 108 -6.55 0.81 2.94
N THR A 109 -5.54 0.27 2.24
CA THR A 109 -4.34 -0.28 2.90
C THR A 109 -3.49 0.84 3.49
N GLY A 110 -3.32 1.96 2.78
CA GLY A 110 -2.62 3.12 3.31
C GLY A 110 -3.31 3.75 4.52
N ALA A 111 -4.64 3.86 4.48
CA ALA A 111 -5.46 4.32 5.60
C ALA A 111 -5.29 3.42 6.84
N MET A 112 -5.33 2.09 6.64
CA MET A 112 -5.11 1.11 7.71
C MET A 112 -3.73 1.29 8.35
N PHE A 113 -2.65 1.44 7.56
CA PHE A 113 -1.32 1.69 8.12
C PHE A 113 -1.24 3.02 8.86
N CYS A 114 -1.96 4.05 8.40
CA CYS A 114 -2.02 5.34 9.08
C CYS A 114 -2.69 5.19 10.46
N ILE A 115 -3.80 4.44 10.55
CA ILE A 115 -4.46 4.10 11.82
C ILE A 115 -3.52 3.32 12.74
N VAL A 116 -2.87 2.27 12.23
CA VAL A 116 -1.92 1.46 13.01
C VAL A 116 -0.78 2.34 13.53
N ALA A 117 -0.22 3.21 12.70
CA ALA A 117 0.85 4.12 13.09
C ALA A 117 0.41 5.11 14.18
N LEU A 118 -0.77 5.74 14.05
CA LEU A 118 -1.30 6.66 15.05
C LEU A 118 -1.58 5.93 16.37
N TRP A 119 -2.21 4.75 16.30
CA TRP A 119 -2.59 3.99 17.48
C TRP A 119 -1.37 3.44 18.23
N THR A 120 -0.46 2.77 17.52
CA THR A 120 0.79 2.27 18.11
C THR A 120 1.70 3.40 18.57
N GLY A 121 1.69 4.55 17.88
CA GLY A 121 2.43 5.74 18.29
C GLY A 121 1.92 6.31 19.61
N ALA A 122 0.60 6.39 19.80
CA ALA A 122 0.01 6.81 21.06
C ALA A 122 0.37 5.84 22.21
N LEU A 123 0.28 4.53 21.97
CA LEU A 123 0.63 3.50 22.95
C LEU A 123 2.13 3.53 23.31
N TRP A 124 3.00 3.84 22.35
CA TRP A 124 4.42 4.07 22.60
C TRP A 124 4.64 5.35 23.40
N GLY A 125 3.91 6.41 23.07
CA GLY A 125 4.17 7.72 23.64
C GLY A 125 3.87 7.85 25.12
N ARG A 126 2.88 7.14 25.65
CA ARG A 126 2.54 7.19 27.07
C ARG A 126 3.70 6.74 27.99
N PRO A 127 4.28 5.54 27.84
CA PRO A 127 5.40 5.11 28.67
C PRO A 127 6.71 5.85 28.38
N THR A 128 6.93 6.33 27.15
CA THR A 128 8.21 6.96 26.76
C THR A 128 8.27 8.47 27.03
N TRP A 129 7.17 9.20 26.81
CA TRP A 129 7.12 10.67 26.91
C TRP A 129 5.99 11.17 27.83
N GLY A 130 5.28 10.27 28.52
CA GLY A 130 4.25 10.63 29.50
C GLY A 130 2.88 11.00 28.92
N ALA A 131 2.68 10.94 27.60
CA ALA A 131 1.41 11.33 26.97
C ALA A 131 1.03 10.42 25.79
N TYR A 132 -0.25 10.06 25.67
CA TYR A 132 -0.78 9.35 24.50
C TYR A 132 -0.88 10.25 23.26
N TRP A 133 -1.06 11.55 23.46
CA TRP A 133 -1.26 12.50 22.38
C TRP A 133 -0.72 13.87 22.75
N VAL A 134 -0.10 14.51 21.75
CA VAL A 134 0.27 15.93 21.77
C VAL A 134 0.00 16.50 20.38
N TRP A 135 -0.37 17.77 20.34
CA TRP A 135 -0.66 18.48 19.09
C TRP A 135 0.62 19.03 18.44
N ASP A 136 1.62 18.17 18.26
CA ASP A 136 2.85 18.54 17.56
C ASP A 136 2.69 18.43 16.04
N ALA A 137 3.63 19.01 15.29
CA ALA A 137 3.58 19.03 13.83
C ALA A 137 3.55 17.61 13.23
N ARG A 138 4.20 16.63 13.86
CA ARG A 138 4.34 15.27 13.31
C ARG A 138 3.06 14.47 13.44
N ILE A 139 2.53 14.37 14.65
CA ILE A 139 1.32 13.59 14.90
C ILE A 139 0.13 14.28 14.23
N THR A 140 0.06 15.61 14.26
CA THR A 140 -1.03 16.36 13.61
C THR A 140 -1.01 16.16 12.09
N SER A 141 0.16 16.21 11.44
CA SER A 141 0.26 15.95 10.00
C SER A 141 0.03 14.48 9.64
N GLN A 142 0.38 13.53 10.52
CA GLN A 142 0.01 12.12 10.38
C GLN A 142 -1.51 11.91 10.49
N LEU A 143 -2.19 12.60 11.40
CA LEU A 143 -3.66 12.58 11.51
C LEU A 143 -4.31 13.20 10.27
N LEU A 144 -3.77 14.32 9.78
CA LEU A 144 -4.20 14.92 8.52
C LEU A 144 -4.05 13.92 7.35
N LEU A 145 -2.97 13.13 7.32
CA LEU A 145 -2.80 12.07 6.31
C LEU A 145 -3.92 11.02 6.38
N LEU A 146 -4.34 10.62 7.59
CA LEU A 146 -5.49 9.73 7.75
C LEU A 146 -6.76 10.35 7.14
N PHE A 147 -7.04 11.62 7.43
CA PHE A 147 -8.19 12.30 6.84
C PHE A 147 -8.08 12.47 5.33
N LEU A 148 -6.88 12.67 4.79
CA LEU A 148 -6.65 12.70 3.35
C LEU A 148 -6.96 11.34 2.70
N TYR A 149 -6.56 10.23 3.32
CA TYR A 149 -6.95 8.88 2.87
C TYR A 149 -8.47 8.68 2.90
N LEU A 150 -9.12 9.01 4.02
CA LEU A 150 -10.56 8.85 4.17
C LEU A 150 -11.33 9.75 3.20
N GLY A 151 -10.87 10.99 3.02
CA GLY A 151 -11.42 11.94 2.05
C GLY A 151 -11.28 11.44 0.61
N PHE A 152 -10.13 10.89 0.24
CA PHE A 152 -9.93 10.26 -1.07
C PHE A 152 -10.91 9.09 -1.28
N ILE A 153 -11.04 8.19 -0.30
CA ILE A 153 -11.93 7.01 -0.39
C ILE A 153 -13.39 7.44 -0.47
N ALA A 154 -13.82 8.36 0.39
CA ALA A 154 -15.19 8.87 0.42
C ALA A 154 -15.55 9.56 -0.90
N LEU A 155 -14.67 10.43 -1.40
CA LEU A 155 -14.96 11.20 -2.60
C LEU A 155 -14.99 10.34 -3.86
N THR A 156 -14.06 9.40 -4.01
CA THR A 156 -14.04 8.49 -5.17
C THR A 156 -15.25 7.56 -5.20
N ARG A 157 -15.82 7.21 -4.04
CA ARG A 157 -17.05 6.43 -3.94
C ARG A 157 -18.33 7.25 -4.09
N ALA A 158 -18.31 8.52 -3.70
CA ALA A 158 -19.49 9.40 -3.79
C ALA A 158 -19.79 9.87 -5.23
N ILE A 159 -18.79 9.86 -6.13
CA ILE A 159 -18.97 10.30 -7.51
C ILE A 159 -19.36 9.10 -8.39
N GLU A 160 -20.60 9.11 -8.90
CA GLU A 160 -21.12 8.02 -9.74
C GLU A 160 -20.40 7.88 -11.09
N THR A 161 -20.07 9.00 -11.74
CA THR A 161 -19.37 8.97 -13.02
C THR A 161 -17.90 8.57 -12.81
N PRO A 162 -17.46 7.37 -13.24
CA PRO A 162 -16.16 6.86 -12.81
C PRO A 162 -14.98 7.69 -13.31
N ARG A 163 -15.08 8.26 -14.53
CA ARG A 163 -14.02 9.13 -15.08
C ARG A 163 -13.89 10.45 -14.30
N ARG A 164 -14.99 10.95 -13.74
CA ARG A 164 -14.99 12.13 -12.86
C ARG A 164 -14.40 11.76 -11.50
N ALA A 165 -14.82 10.63 -10.93
CA ALA A 165 -14.27 10.09 -9.69
C ALA A 165 -12.75 9.93 -9.76
N ASP A 166 -12.25 9.31 -10.84
CA ASP A 166 -10.83 9.11 -11.11
C ASP A 166 -10.04 10.43 -11.10
N ARG A 167 -10.54 11.45 -11.83
CA ARG A 167 -9.87 12.76 -11.93
C ARG A 167 -9.91 13.53 -10.61
N THR A 168 -11.04 13.56 -9.93
CA THR A 168 -11.17 14.29 -8.66
C THR A 168 -10.34 13.61 -7.56
N GLY A 169 -10.36 12.27 -7.49
CA GLY A 169 -9.49 11.50 -6.60
C GLY A 169 -8.01 11.77 -6.88
N ALA A 170 -7.61 11.79 -8.16
CA ALA A 170 -6.23 12.08 -8.55
C ALA A 170 -5.75 13.46 -8.08
N MET A 171 -6.60 14.49 -8.16
CA MET A 171 -6.27 15.82 -7.65
C MET A 171 -6.02 15.80 -6.13
N ILE A 172 -6.86 15.09 -5.35
CA ILE A 172 -6.66 14.95 -3.90
C ILE A 172 -5.39 14.20 -3.56
N ALA A 173 -5.09 13.10 -4.26
CA ALA A 173 -3.87 12.34 -4.03
C ALA A 173 -2.62 13.18 -4.32
N ILE A 174 -2.62 13.96 -5.41
CA ILE A 174 -1.50 14.83 -5.75
C ILE A 174 -1.34 15.96 -4.73
N ILE A 175 -2.40 16.70 -4.43
CA ILE A 175 -2.32 17.83 -3.48
C ILE A 175 -2.00 17.33 -2.07
N GLY A 176 -2.64 16.25 -1.62
CA GLY A 176 -2.37 15.65 -0.31
C GLY A 176 -0.94 15.12 -0.18
N SER A 177 -0.25 14.79 -1.27
CA SER A 177 1.14 14.33 -1.23
C SER A 177 2.09 15.39 -0.67
N LEU A 178 1.73 16.67 -0.76
CA LEU A 178 2.46 17.79 -0.16
C LEU A 178 2.52 17.71 1.38
N ASN A 179 1.62 16.96 2.01
CA ASN A 179 1.65 16.70 3.45
C ASN A 179 2.80 15.75 3.85
N ILE A 180 3.27 14.89 2.93
CA ILE A 180 4.30 13.89 3.27
C ILE A 180 5.65 14.54 3.63
N PRO A 181 6.18 15.52 2.88
CA PRO A 181 7.36 16.29 3.32
C PRO A 181 7.18 16.96 4.69
N ILE A 182 5.97 17.46 4.99
CA ILE A 182 5.66 18.07 6.30
C ILE A 182 5.80 17.03 7.41
N ILE A 183 5.23 15.83 7.25
CA ILE A 183 5.38 14.75 8.24
C ILE A 183 6.86 14.37 8.41
N TYR A 184 7.58 14.15 7.31
CA TYR A 184 8.95 13.64 7.37
C TYR A 184 9.94 14.67 7.95
N LEU A 185 9.81 15.94 7.55
CA LEU A 185 10.70 17.02 7.97
C LEU A 185 10.22 17.70 9.26
N SER A 186 9.04 17.34 9.80
CA SER A 186 8.50 17.91 11.03
C SER A 186 9.49 17.89 12.21
N VAL A 187 10.23 16.78 12.36
CA VAL A 187 11.24 16.60 13.42
C VAL A 187 12.48 17.48 13.26
N LYS A 188 12.71 18.04 12.07
CA LYS A 188 13.79 19.00 11.79
C LYS A 188 13.31 20.45 11.85
N TRP A 189 12.07 20.69 11.42
CA TRP A 189 11.50 22.02 11.31
C TRP A 189 10.91 22.54 12.63
N TRP A 190 10.48 21.64 13.53
CA TRP A 190 9.90 22.02 14.82
C TRP A 190 10.52 21.25 15.99
N ASN A 191 10.44 21.83 17.18
CA ASN A 191 10.67 21.12 18.43
C ASN A 191 9.52 20.12 18.64
N THR A 192 9.81 18.83 18.46
CA THR A 192 8.85 17.74 18.68
C THR A 192 9.28 16.90 19.87
N LEU A 193 8.32 16.30 20.59
CA LEU A 193 8.62 15.29 21.64
C LEU A 193 9.27 14.03 21.06
N HIS A 194 9.20 13.85 19.74
CA HIS A 194 9.73 12.69 19.05
C HIS A 194 11.26 12.75 18.91
N GLN A 195 11.90 11.62 19.20
CA GLN A 195 13.27 11.39 18.78
C GLN A 195 13.41 11.49 17.26
N GLY A 196 14.59 11.92 16.81
CA GLY A 196 14.95 11.96 15.39
C GLY A 196 14.87 10.58 14.71
N ALA A 197 15.07 10.54 13.39
CA ALA A 197 14.94 9.29 12.63
C ALA A 197 15.87 8.18 13.16
N SER A 198 15.30 7.02 13.53
CA SER A 198 16.04 5.84 13.99
C SER A 198 16.98 5.25 12.93
N VAL A 199 16.70 5.55 11.65
CA VAL A 199 17.55 5.20 10.51
C VAL A 199 17.85 6.49 9.74
N SER A 200 19.13 6.78 9.55
CA SER A 200 19.61 7.88 8.73
C SER A 200 20.49 7.32 7.62
N LEU A 201 20.40 7.90 6.41
CA LEU A 201 21.33 7.59 5.32
C LEU A 201 22.75 8.13 5.57
N THR A 202 22.91 9.04 6.55
CA THR A 202 24.16 9.75 6.81
C THR A 202 24.76 9.47 8.19
N LYS A 203 24.10 8.65 9.03
CA LYS A 203 24.57 8.31 10.37
C LYS A 203 24.38 6.82 10.61
N ALA A 204 25.27 6.22 11.40
CA ALA A 204 25.09 4.86 11.87
C ALA A 204 23.71 4.73 12.56
N PRO A 205 22.99 3.61 12.36
CA PRO A 205 21.73 3.36 13.03
C PRO A 205 21.88 3.52 14.54
N SER A 206 20.97 4.22 15.19
CA SER A 206 21.02 4.45 16.65
C SER A 206 20.59 3.22 17.46
N MET A 207 20.36 2.08 16.79
CA MET A 207 19.80 0.85 17.35
C MET A 207 20.72 -0.33 17.03
N ALA A 208 20.70 -1.36 17.87
CA ALA A 208 21.48 -2.58 17.64
C ALA A 208 21.15 -3.20 16.28
N GLY A 209 22.13 -3.84 15.63
CA GLY A 209 21.95 -4.40 14.29
C GLY A 209 20.80 -5.41 14.19
N THR A 210 20.55 -6.18 15.25
CA THR A 210 19.42 -7.12 15.33
C THR A 210 18.06 -6.41 15.41
N MET A 211 17.97 -5.28 16.11
CA MET A 211 16.77 -4.44 16.14
C MET A 211 16.52 -3.86 14.74
N LEU A 212 17.55 -3.35 14.08
CA LEU A 212 17.40 -2.81 12.72
C LEU A 212 16.93 -3.89 11.75
N LEU A 213 17.53 -5.08 11.81
CA LEU A 213 17.18 -6.21 10.97
C LEU A 213 15.71 -6.61 11.14
N GLY A 214 15.25 -6.78 12.38
CA GLY A 214 13.85 -7.10 12.65
C GLY A 214 12.88 -6.04 12.11
N MET A 215 13.22 -4.76 12.27
CA MET A 215 12.42 -3.65 11.77
C MET A 215 12.37 -3.61 10.23
N LEU A 216 13.50 -3.83 9.55
CA LEU A 216 13.56 -3.86 8.08
C LEU A 216 12.81 -5.07 7.52
N ILE A 217 12.91 -6.24 8.15
CA ILE A 217 12.14 -7.43 7.76
C ILE A 217 10.64 -7.15 7.89
N MET A 218 10.21 -6.51 8.98
CA MET A 218 8.81 -6.08 9.15
C MET A 218 8.38 -5.04 8.11
N ALA A 219 9.27 -4.12 7.71
CA ALA A 219 8.99 -3.19 6.61
C ALA A 219 8.80 -3.94 5.28
N LEU A 220 9.65 -4.92 4.97
CA LEU A 220 9.49 -5.77 3.78
C LEU A 220 8.21 -6.61 3.84
N ALA A 221 7.84 -7.12 5.01
CA ALA A 221 6.56 -7.80 5.22
C ALA A 221 5.37 -6.87 4.91
N ALA A 222 5.42 -5.62 5.38
CA ALA A 222 4.39 -4.63 5.12
C ALA A 222 4.29 -4.24 3.63
N TRP A 223 5.43 -4.16 2.92
CA TRP A 223 5.46 -4.00 1.47
C TRP A 223 4.82 -5.19 0.73
N ALA A 224 5.23 -6.42 1.07
CA ALA A 224 4.68 -7.63 0.47
C ALA A 224 3.17 -7.75 0.71
N TYR A 225 2.72 -7.46 1.94
CA TYR A 225 1.29 -7.41 2.30
C TYR A 225 0.53 -6.37 1.45
N THR A 226 1.09 -5.17 1.32
CA THR A 226 0.48 -4.10 0.53
C THR A 226 0.31 -4.52 -0.93
N ILE A 227 1.36 -5.10 -1.53
CA ILE A 227 1.31 -5.60 -2.90
C ILE A 227 0.23 -6.69 -3.03
N ALA A 228 0.24 -7.70 -2.15
CA ALA A 228 -0.73 -8.79 -2.19
C ALA A 228 -2.19 -8.29 -2.15
N VAL A 229 -2.50 -7.46 -1.16
CA VAL A 229 -3.85 -6.95 -0.94
C VAL A 229 -4.28 -5.98 -2.04
N THR A 230 -3.39 -5.13 -2.54
CA THR A 230 -3.69 -4.25 -3.68
C THR A 230 -3.95 -5.06 -4.95
N LEU A 231 -3.16 -6.09 -5.23
CA LEU A 231 -3.36 -6.97 -6.39
C LEU A 231 -4.69 -7.75 -6.28
N TRP A 232 -5.07 -8.22 -5.10
CA TRP A 232 -6.39 -8.81 -4.90
C TRP A 232 -7.53 -7.81 -5.06
N ARG A 233 -7.39 -6.60 -4.51
CA ARG A 233 -8.43 -5.57 -4.53
C ARG A 233 -8.64 -4.97 -5.91
N VAL A 234 -7.59 -4.78 -6.70
CA VAL A 234 -7.69 -4.16 -8.03
C VAL A 234 -8.38 -5.08 -9.05
N ARG A 235 -8.30 -6.40 -8.87
CA ARG A 235 -8.91 -7.39 -9.78
C ARG A 235 -10.42 -7.22 -9.95
N PRO A 236 -11.26 -7.24 -8.88
CA PRO A 236 -12.69 -7.00 -9.03
C PRO A 236 -12.99 -5.60 -9.58
N MET A 237 -12.18 -4.59 -9.22
CA MET A 237 -12.35 -3.24 -9.77
C MET A 237 -12.11 -3.18 -11.29
N ILE A 238 -11.13 -3.94 -11.80
CA ILE A 238 -10.90 -4.08 -13.24
C ILE A 238 -12.10 -4.76 -13.91
N LEU A 239 -12.62 -5.85 -13.32
CA LEU A 239 -13.78 -6.56 -13.88
C LEU A 239 -15.02 -5.66 -13.95
N GLU A 240 -15.25 -4.85 -12.91
CA GLU A 240 -16.34 -3.88 -12.90
C GLU A 240 -16.16 -2.80 -13.98
N ARG A 241 -14.95 -2.26 -14.10
CA ARG A 241 -14.62 -1.22 -15.10
C ARG A 241 -14.72 -1.72 -16.54
N GLU A 242 -14.36 -2.98 -16.76
CA GLU A 242 -14.28 -3.61 -18.08
C GLU A 242 -15.44 -4.60 -18.32
N ARG A 243 -16.54 -4.52 -17.55
CA ARG A 243 -17.69 -5.46 -17.62
C ARG A 243 -18.28 -5.69 -19.01
N HIS A 244 -18.12 -4.72 -19.91
CA HIS A 244 -18.63 -4.80 -21.29
C HIS A 244 -17.63 -5.44 -22.27
N ALA A 245 -16.36 -5.54 -21.90
CA ALA A 245 -15.34 -6.19 -22.70
C ALA A 245 -15.63 -7.70 -22.82
N GLY A 246 -15.42 -8.28 -24.01
CA GLY A 246 -15.69 -9.70 -24.27
C GLY A 246 -14.95 -10.61 -23.28
N TRP A 247 -13.66 -10.37 -23.07
CA TRP A 247 -12.84 -11.17 -22.15
C TRP A 247 -13.35 -11.16 -20.70
N ALA A 248 -13.91 -10.04 -20.24
CA ALA A 248 -14.42 -9.92 -18.87
C ALA A 248 -15.76 -10.65 -18.73
N ARG A 249 -16.63 -10.55 -19.74
CA ARG A 249 -17.88 -11.34 -19.81
C ARG A 249 -17.61 -12.84 -19.82
N ASP A 250 -16.66 -13.28 -20.64
CA ASP A 250 -16.26 -14.68 -20.73
C ASP A 250 -15.65 -15.20 -19.43
N TYR A 251 -14.88 -14.35 -18.72
CA TYR A 251 -14.32 -14.71 -17.42
C TYR A 251 -15.42 -14.84 -16.34
N LEU A 252 -16.37 -13.91 -16.32
CA LEU A 252 -17.49 -13.92 -15.36
C LEU A 252 -18.44 -15.09 -15.61
N SER A 253 -18.74 -15.44 -16.87
CA SER A 253 -19.58 -16.59 -17.19
C SER A 253 -18.94 -17.91 -16.74
N ARG A 254 -17.63 -18.09 -16.97
CA ARG A 254 -16.89 -19.27 -16.49
C ARG A 254 -16.97 -19.43 -14.97
N ILE A 255 -16.81 -18.34 -14.22
CA ILE A 255 -16.94 -18.37 -12.75
C ILE A 255 -18.37 -18.72 -12.33
N ALA A 256 -19.38 -18.17 -13.00
CA ALA A 256 -20.78 -18.47 -12.70
C ALA A 256 -21.10 -19.95 -12.94
N ASP A 257 -20.59 -20.52 -14.04
CA ASP A 257 -20.75 -21.95 -14.37
C ASP A 257 -20.06 -22.84 -13.33
N GLU A 258 -18.83 -22.51 -12.92
CA GLU A 258 -18.10 -23.22 -11.87
C GLU A 258 -18.88 -23.18 -10.54
N THR A 259 -19.34 -22.00 -10.13
CA THR A 259 -20.10 -21.82 -8.89
C THR A 259 -21.39 -22.64 -8.91
N THR A 260 -22.08 -22.67 -10.04
CA THR A 260 -23.31 -23.46 -10.23
C THR A 260 -23.03 -24.96 -10.15
N ARG A 261 -21.90 -25.43 -10.69
CA ARG A 261 -21.48 -26.84 -10.58
C ARG A 261 -21.21 -27.26 -9.15
N PHE A 262 -20.58 -26.40 -8.34
CA PHE A 262 -20.33 -26.69 -6.92
C PHE A 262 -21.61 -26.63 -6.07
N ALA A 263 -22.59 -25.82 -6.46
CA ALA A 263 -23.87 -25.70 -5.77
C ALA A 263 -24.90 -26.77 -6.18
N ALA A 264 -24.63 -27.54 -7.23
CA ALA A 264 -25.54 -28.61 -7.67
C ALA A 264 -25.60 -29.73 -6.62
N PRO A 265 -26.81 -30.23 -6.27
CA PRO A 265 -26.95 -31.39 -5.38
C PRO A 265 -26.17 -32.58 -5.94
N ILE A 266 -25.41 -33.27 -5.09
CA ILE A 266 -24.73 -34.51 -5.49
C ILE A 266 -25.83 -35.49 -5.94
N PRO A 267 -25.82 -35.95 -7.20
CA PRO A 267 -26.82 -36.88 -7.67
C PRO A 267 -26.69 -38.21 -6.91
N GLY A 268 -27.69 -38.51 -6.07
CA GLY A 268 -27.99 -39.84 -5.54
C GLY A 268 -26.98 -40.44 -4.54
N LYS A 269 -27.30 -40.35 -3.25
CA LYS A 269 -27.43 -41.58 -2.45
C LYS A 269 -28.93 -41.87 -2.40
N GLY A 270 -29.44 -42.54 -3.42
CA GLY A 270 -30.75 -43.15 -3.36
C GLY A 270 -30.63 -44.41 -2.51
N ASP A 271 -31.48 -44.50 -1.49
CA ASP A 271 -31.78 -45.72 -0.73
C ASP A 271 -32.50 -46.75 -1.63
#